data_AF-A0A957V696-F1
#
_entry.id   AF-A0A957V696-F1
#
_cell.length_a   1.000
_cell.length_b   1.000
_cell.length_c   1.000
_cell.angle_alpha   90.00
_cell.angle_beta   90.00
_cell.angle_gamma   90.00
#
_symmetry.space_group_name_H-M   'P 1'
#
loop_
_entity.id
_entity.type
_entity.pdbx_description
1 polymer ?
#
loop_
_entity_poly.entity_id
_entity_poly.type
_entity_poly.pdbx_seq_one_letter_code
_entity_poly.pdbx_strand_id
1 'polypeptide(L)'
;MSSLRITLFGRLRCTLDDQDLKGLDARKVQELFIYLLLHRARPCTRDALATLLWGERATAQAKKNLRQTLWQLQGALDGAASPNGPLLCATAEWVEINPAAGLWLDVEHFERAYAATRQ
;
A
#
# COMPACT_ATOMS: atom_id res chain seq x y z
N MET A 1 12.28 17.38 4.74
CA MET A 1 12.04 15.95 4.97
C MET A 1 10.78 15.62 4.23
N SER A 2 10.86 14.76 3.23
CA SER A 2 9.71 14.42 2.41
C SER A 2 8.68 13.68 3.25
N SER A 3 7.45 14.18 3.34
CA SER A 3 6.40 13.56 4.13
C SER A 3 5.36 12.92 3.20
N LEU A 4 5.33 11.59 3.18
CA LEU A 4 4.28 10.85 2.50
C LEU A 4 3.01 10.85 3.33
N ARG A 5 1.95 11.44 2.80
CA ARG A 5 0.63 11.51 3.45
C ARG A 5 -0.38 10.72 2.65
N ILE A 6 -1.13 9.86 3.34
CA ILE A 6 -2.11 8.97 2.73
C ILE A 6 -3.44 9.13 3.45
N THR A 7 -4.51 9.39 2.69
CA THR A 7 -5.88 9.44 3.21
C THR A 7 -6.74 8.37 2.56
N LEU A 8 -7.42 7.58 3.40
CA LEU A 8 -8.38 6.54 3.01
C LEU A 8 -9.82 6.91 3.40
N PHE A 9 -10.02 7.92 4.26
CA PHE A 9 -11.35 8.45 4.53
C PHE A 9 -11.87 9.23 3.31
N GLY A 10 -12.69 8.55 2.50
CA GLY A 10 -13.21 9.06 1.24
C GLY A 10 -12.49 8.43 0.05
N ARG A 11 -11.96 9.24 -0.86
CA ARG A 11 -11.17 8.75 -1.99
C ARG A 11 -9.72 8.57 -1.56
N LEU A 12 -9.08 7.49 -2.02
CA LEU A 12 -7.63 7.32 -1.88
C LEU A 12 -6.93 8.57 -2.42
N ARG A 13 -6.14 9.21 -1.58
CA ARG A 13 -5.23 10.29 -1.97
C ARG A 13 -3.88 10.04 -1.31
N CYS A 14 -2.83 10.16 -2.10
CA CYS A 14 -1.46 10.02 -1.64
C CYS A 14 -0.69 11.24 -2.10
N THR A 15 -0.13 12.00 -1.15
CA THR A 15 0.68 13.18 -1.46
C THR A 15 2.08 13.02 -0.91
N LEU A 16 3.06 13.48 -1.67
CA LEU A 16 4.44 13.64 -1.23
C LEU A 16 4.73 15.14 -1.22
N ASP A 17 4.99 15.71 -0.05
CA ASP A 17 5.22 17.16 0.11
C ASP A 17 4.12 18.00 -0.55
N ASP A 18 2.86 17.63 -0.26
CA ASP A 18 1.62 18.23 -0.77
C ASP A 18 1.39 18.09 -2.29
N GLN A 19 2.22 17.33 -3.00
CA GLN A 19 2.01 16.98 -4.41
C GLN A 19 1.38 15.60 -4.56
N ASP A 20 0.29 15.50 -5.33
CA ASP A 20 -0.37 14.22 -5.60
C ASP A 20 0.59 13.25 -6.33
N LEU A 21 0.70 12.04 -5.78
CA LEU A 21 1.41 10.94 -6.43
C LEU A 21 0.63 10.47 -7.66
N LYS A 22 1.34 10.41 -8.79
CA LYS A 22 0.80 9.93 -10.07
C LYS A 22 0.99 8.42 -10.21
N GLY A 23 0.22 7.79 -11.12
CA GLY A 23 0.37 6.37 -11.43
C GLY A 23 -0.45 5.43 -10.54
N LEU A 24 -1.24 5.98 -9.61
CA LEU A 24 -2.20 5.23 -8.80
C LEU A 24 -3.62 5.22 -9.42
N ASP A 25 -3.78 5.44 -10.73
CA ASP A 25 -5.10 5.58 -11.37
C ASP A 25 -5.82 4.25 -11.56
N ALA A 26 -5.07 3.15 -11.68
CA ALA A 26 -5.66 1.84 -11.92
C ALA A 26 -6.36 1.32 -10.67
N ARG A 27 -7.65 1.02 -10.78
CA ARG A 27 -8.48 0.53 -9.65
C ARG A 27 -7.85 -0.65 -8.90
N LYS A 28 -7.28 -1.63 -9.61
CA LYS A 28 -6.62 -2.80 -8.97
C LYS A 28 -5.32 -2.42 -8.24
N VAL A 29 -4.61 -1.40 -8.71
CA VAL A 29 -3.43 -0.85 -8.01
C VAL A 29 -3.88 -0.16 -6.73
N GLN A 30 -4.95 0.64 -6.77
CA GLN A 30 -5.52 1.26 -5.58
C GLN A 30 -6.02 0.22 -4.57
N GLU A 31 -6.79 -0.78 -5.01
CA GLU A 31 -7.31 -1.86 -4.15
C GLU A 31 -6.16 -2.62 -3.47
N LEU A 32 -5.10 -2.98 -4.23
CA LEU A 32 -3.90 -3.61 -3.68
C LEU A 32 -3.23 -2.72 -2.64
N PHE A 33 -3.02 -1.45 -2.97
CA PHE A 33 -2.29 -0.54 -2.10
C PHE A 33 -3.04 -0.26 -0.80
N ILE A 34 -4.35 0.02 -0.88
CA ILE A 34 -5.23 0.21 0.28
C ILE A 34 -5.17 -1.02 1.19
N TYR A 35 -5.26 -2.22 0.62
CA TYR A 35 -5.20 -3.44 1.40
C TYR A 35 -3.87 -3.57 2.15
N LEU A 36 -2.75 -3.31 1.47
CA LEU A 36 -1.41 -3.34 2.08
C LEU A 36 -1.23 -2.28 3.17
N LEU A 37 -1.79 -1.07 2.98
CA LEU A 37 -1.75 0.00 3.97
C LEU A 37 -2.52 -0.35 5.24
N LEU A 38 -3.72 -0.91 5.10
CA LEU A 38 -4.55 -1.35 6.22
C LEU A 38 -3.93 -2.55 6.97
N HIS A 39 -3.15 -3.39 6.27
CA HIS A 39 -2.50 -4.56 6.85
C HIS A 39 -0.99 -4.39 7.04
N ARG A 40 -0.49 -3.14 7.05
CA ARG A 40 0.95 -2.85 7.02
C ARG A 40 1.76 -3.39 8.21
N ALA A 41 1.10 -3.81 9.28
CA ALA A 41 1.76 -4.42 10.43
C ALA A 41 2.29 -5.84 10.15
N ARG A 42 1.92 -6.46 9.03
CA ARG A 42 2.29 -7.84 8.69
C ARG A 42 2.56 -8.02 7.19
N PRO A 43 3.52 -8.87 6.81
CA PRO A 43 3.68 -9.30 5.43
C PRO A 43 2.46 -10.03 4.89
N CYS A 44 2.11 -9.77 3.63
CA CYS A 44 1.04 -10.45 2.90
C CYS A 44 1.63 -11.41 1.87
N THR A 45 1.11 -12.65 1.77
CA THR A 45 1.55 -13.56 0.70
C THR A 45 1.03 -13.10 -0.65
N ARG A 46 1.81 -13.34 -1.70
CA ARG A 46 1.37 -13.09 -3.07
C ARG A 46 0.13 -13.91 -3.44
N ASP A 47 0.03 -15.14 -2.94
CA ASP A 47 -1.13 -16.00 -3.23
C ASP A 47 -2.41 -15.50 -2.55
N ALA A 48 -2.31 -14.96 -1.33
CA ALA A 48 -3.44 -14.32 -0.65
C ALA A 48 -3.88 -13.05 -1.40
N LEU A 49 -2.93 -12.21 -1.81
CA LEU A 49 -3.23 -10.98 -2.56
C LEU A 49 -3.86 -11.28 -3.94
N ALA A 50 -3.36 -12.30 -4.63
CA ALA A 50 -3.93 -12.73 -5.92
C ALA A 50 -5.37 -13.24 -5.75
N THR A 51 -5.63 -14.04 -4.73
CA THR A 51 -6.96 -14.58 -4.44
C THR A 51 -7.93 -13.48 -4.01
N LEU A 52 -7.48 -12.56 -3.15
CA LEU A 52 -8.27 -11.43 -2.66
C LEU A 52 -8.75 -10.53 -3.80
N LEU A 53 -7.84 -10.15 -4.70
CA LEU A 53 -8.13 -9.15 -5.72
C LEU A 53 -8.83 -9.71 -6.96
N TRP A 54 -8.63 -10.99 -7.29
CA TRP A 54 -9.19 -11.58 -8.52
C TRP A 54 -10.19 -12.71 -8.27
N GLY A 55 -10.46 -13.13 -7.02
CA GLY A 55 -11.57 -14.02 -6.66
C GLY A 55 -11.46 -15.48 -7.12
N GLU A 56 -10.61 -15.77 -8.11
CA GLU A 56 -10.30 -17.12 -8.56
C GLU A 56 -9.07 -17.62 -7.81
N ARG A 57 -9.20 -18.67 -6.99
CA ARG A 57 -8.12 -19.35 -6.25
C ARG A 57 -6.79 -19.25 -7.00
N ALA A 58 -5.87 -18.40 -6.51
CA ALA A 58 -4.57 -18.03 -7.09
C ALA A 58 -4.17 -18.69 -8.44
N THR A 59 -4.96 -18.47 -9.50
CA THR A 59 -4.71 -19.07 -10.81
C THR A 59 -3.44 -18.48 -11.42
N ALA A 60 -2.84 -19.15 -12.41
CA ALA A 60 -1.69 -18.61 -13.12
C ALA A 60 -1.96 -17.20 -13.67
N GLN A 61 -3.20 -16.93 -14.08
CA GLN A 61 -3.65 -15.61 -14.53
C GLN A 61 -3.72 -14.60 -13.37
N ALA A 62 -4.28 -14.97 -12.21
CA ALA A 62 -4.32 -14.09 -11.04
C ALA A 62 -2.90 -13.72 -10.55
N LYS A 63 -1.97 -14.68 -10.53
CA LYS A 63 -0.55 -14.42 -10.18
C LYS A 63 0.13 -13.51 -11.20
N LYS A 64 -0.16 -13.68 -12.50
CA LYS A 64 0.33 -12.79 -13.57
C LYS A 64 -0.20 -11.37 -13.40
N ASN A 65 -1.50 -11.22 -13.15
CA ASN A 65 -2.12 -9.91 -12.90
C ASN A 65 -1.53 -9.25 -11.67
N LEU A 66 -1.38 -9.98 -10.56
CA LEU A 66 -0.74 -9.47 -9.35
C LEU A 66 0.67 -8.96 -9.61
N ARG A 67 1.49 -9.70 -10.37
CA ARG A 67 2.84 -9.25 -10.72
C ARG A 67 2.82 -7.93 -11.49
N GLN A 68 1.91 -7.78 -12.45
CA GLN A 68 1.75 -6.54 -13.20
C GLN A 68 1.29 -5.39 -12.31
N THR A 69 0.30 -5.62 -11.44
CA THR A 69 -0.21 -4.62 -10.50
C THR A 69 0.85 -4.19 -9.49
N LEU A 70 1.67 -5.12 -8.98
CA LEU A 70 2.80 -4.81 -8.10
C LEU A 70 3.85 -3.96 -8.82
N TRP A 71 4.18 -4.28 -10.08
CA TRP A 71 5.13 -3.49 -10.84
C TRP A 71 4.63 -2.05 -11.07
N GLN A 72 3.35 -1.89 -11.40
CA GLN A 72 2.72 -0.57 -11.52
C GLN A 72 2.73 0.19 -10.19
N LEU A 73 2.42 -0.50 -9.09
CA LEU A 73 2.44 0.09 -7.75
C LEU A 73 3.86 0.53 -7.35
N GLN A 74 4.88 -0.31 -7.60
CA GLN A 74 6.28 0.03 -7.35
C GLN A 74 6.67 1.29 -8.11
N GLY A 75 6.41 1.33 -9.42
CA GLY A 75 6.74 2.52 -10.24
C GLY A 75 6.04 3.80 -9.77
N ALA A 76 4.81 3.71 -9.28
CA ALA A 76 4.09 4.86 -8.71
C ALA A 76 4.68 5.33 -7.37
N LEU A 77 5.29 4.42 -6.60
CA LEU A 77 5.85 4.67 -5.28
C LEU A 77 7.35 4.99 -5.30
N ASP A 78 8.07 4.71 -6.39
CA ASP A 78 9.51 4.96 -6.52
C ASP A 78 9.84 6.45 -6.30
N GLY A 79 8.96 7.35 -6.74
CA GLY A 79 9.09 8.80 -6.50
C GLY A 79 8.84 9.22 -5.05
N ALA A 80 8.25 8.35 -4.24
CA ALA A 80 7.94 8.56 -2.82
C ALA A 80 8.95 7.88 -1.89
N ALA A 81 10.14 7.55 -2.39
CA ALA A 81 11.19 6.90 -1.61
C ALA A 81 11.54 7.71 -0.35
N SER A 82 11.58 7.02 0.78
CA SER A 82 12.01 7.56 2.06
C SER A 82 13.53 7.42 2.20
N PRO A 83 14.21 8.26 3.01
CA PRO A 83 15.59 8.03 3.41
C PRO A 83 15.84 6.63 3.98
N ASN A 84 14.78 5.97 4.49
CA ASN A 84 14.82 4.65 5.11
C ASN A 84 14.50 3.50 4.14
N GLY A 85 14.55 3.75 2.82
CA GLY A 85 14.35 2.76 1.78
C GLY A 85 13.00 2.86 1.05
N PRO A 86 12.69 1.88 0.19
CA PRO A 86 11.46 1.90 -0.60
C PRO A 86 10.23 1.74 0.29
N LEU A 87 9.09 2.32 -0.10
CA LEU A 87 7.84 2.17 0.61
C LEU A 87 7.28 0.75 0.53
N LEU A 88 7.44 0.09 -0.62
CA LEU A 88 6.95 -1.26 -0.86
C LEU A 88 8.13 -2.25 -0.93
N CYS A 89 8.12 -3.23 -0.02
CA CYS A 89 9.03 -4.36 -0.05
C CYS A 89 8.31 -5.56 -0.66
N ALA A 90 8.80 -6.06 -1.79
CA ALA A 90 8.22 -7.22 -2.46
C ALA A 90 9.32 -8.27 -2.71
N THR A 91 9.09 -9.48 -2.21
CA THR A 91 9.92 -10.65 -2.46
C THR A 91 9.19 -11.65 -3.39
N ALA A 92 9.80 -12.81 -3.59
CA ALA A 92 9.21 -13.89 -4.38
C ALA A 92 7.91 -14.43 -3.77
N GLU A 93 7.72 -14.32 -2.45
CA GLU A 93 6.58 -14.90 -1.73
C GLU A 93 5.75 -13.85 -0.99
N TRP A 94 6.38 -12.79 -0.49
CA TRP A 94 5.77 -11.82 0.41
C TRP A 94 5.76 -10.41 -0.17
N VAL A 95 4.78 -9.62 0.22
CA VAL A 95 4.66 -8.20 -0.06
C VAL A 95 4.28 -7.48 1.22
N GLU A 96 4.98 -6.41 1.54
CA GLU A 96 4.73 -5.59 2.72
C GLU A 96 5.00 -4.12 2.46
N ILE A 97 4.37 -3.26 3.26
CA ILE A 97 4.78 -1.86 3.37
C ILE A 97 5.98 -1.82 4.32
N ASN A 98 7.06 -1.17 3.91
CA ASN A 98 8.26 -1.03 4.71
C ASN A 98 7.92 -0.25 6.01
N PRO A 99 8.04 -0.87 7.19
CA PRO A 99 7.72 -0.21 8.45
C PRO A 99 8.69 0.92 8.80
N ALA A 100 9.89 0.92 8.21
CA ALA A 100 10.88 1.99 8.37
C ALA A 100 10.59 3.18 7.44
N ALA A 101 9.77 3.00 6.39
CA ALA A 101 9.34 4.10 5.54
C ALA A 101 8.34 4.97 6.32
N GLY A 102 8.78 6.16 6.72
CA GLY A 102 7.93 7.13 7.40
C GLY A 102 6.77 7.55 6.50
N LEU A 103 5.55 7.24 6.90
CA LEU A 103 4.32 7.70 6.25
C LEU A 103 3.30 8.12 7.30
N TRP A 104 2.43 9.05 6.94
CA TRP A 104 1.25 9.40 7.71
C TRP A 104 0.01 8.77 7.07
N LEU A 105 -0.81 8.07 7.86
CA LEU A 105 -2.04 7.43 7.44
C LEU A 105 -3.20 7.91 8.33
N ASP A 106 -4.28 8.41 7.74
CA ASP A 106 -5.44 8.91 8.47
C ASP A 106 -6.13 7.85 9.34
N VAL A 107 -6.27 6.62 8.83
CA VAL A 107 -6.87 5.50 9.58
C VAL A 107 -6.07 5.20 10.84
N GLU A 108 -4.74 5.13 10.75
CA GLU A 108 -3.90 4.94 11.93
C GLU A 108 -4.05 6.09 12.93
N HIS A 109 -4.06 7.32 12.42
CA HIS A 109 -4.21 8.49 13.29
C HIS A 109 -5.55 8.45 14.04
N PHE A 110 -6.62 8.07 13.36
CA PHE A 110 -7.94 7.88 13.95
C PHE A 110 -7.96 6.74 14.98
N GLU A 111 -7.41 5.57 14.66
CA GLU A 111 -7.33 4.43 15.59
C GLU A 111 -6.56 4.77 16.86
N ARG A 112 -5.44 5.50 16.74
CA ARG A 112 -4.66 5.98 17.89
C ARG A 112 -5.46 6.97 18.75
N ALA A 113 -6.16 7.92 18.11
CA ALA A 113 -7.01 8.87 18.83
C ALA A 113 -8.15 8.16 19.58
N TYR A 114 -8.82 7.20 18.93
CA TYR A 114 -9.86 6.39 19.56
C TYR A 114 -9.33 5.60 20.77
N ALA A 115 -8.18 4.94 20.64
CA ALA A 115 -7.56 4.18 21.73
C ALA A 115 -7.22 5.07 22.95
N ALA A 116 -6.78 6.31 22.72
CA ALA A 116 -6.47 7.26 23.78
C ALA A 116 -7.70 7.71 24.60
N THR A 117 -8.89 7.74 23.99
CA THR A 117 -10.13 8.09 24.70
C THR A 117 -10.68 6.98 25.59
N ARG A 118 -10.12 5.77 25.50
CA ARG A 118 -10.53 4.60 26.29
C ARG A 118 -9.66 4.36 27.52
N GLN A 119 -8.66 5.22 27.76
CA GLN A 119 -7.85 5.25 28.98
C GLN A 119 -8.55 6.08 30.06
#